data_AF-A0A1H8FJC7-F1
#
_entry.id   AF-A0A1H8FJC7-F1
#
_cell.length_a   1.000
_cell.length_b   1.000
_cell.length_c   1.000
_cell.angle_alpha   90.00
_cell.angle_beta   90.00
_cell.angle_gamma   90.00
#
_symmetry.space_group_name_H-M   'P 1'
#
loop_
_entity.id
_entity.type
_entity.pdbx_description
1 polymer ?
#
loop_
_entity_poly.entity_id
_entity_poly.type
_entity_poly.pdbx_seq_one_letter_code
_entity_poly.pdbx_strand_id
1 'polypeptide(L)'
;MQLGPFKLKLQFACGDGYALGPGKADLLDAIHHDGSISAAGRTLGMSYRRAWLLVDEMNRCFDERVVETAPGGGRKGGARLTDVGLAILADYRELERAAAELAAHPAHDRLTARLLDWPTTPRQG
;
A
#
# COMPACT_ATOMS: atom_id res chain seq x y z
N MET A 1 -1.82 -7.01 4.29
CA MET A 1 -2.60 -7.38 5.49
C MET A 1 -1.92 -8.49 6.30
N GLN A 2 -2.19 -8.55 7.60
CA GLN A 2 -1.77 -9.63 8.51
C GLN A 2 -3.03 -10.32 9.06
N LEU A 3 -3.11 -11.64 8.93
CA LEU A 3 -4.24 -12.48 9.32
C LEU A 3 -3.72 -13.58 10.27
N GLY A 4 -3.49 -13.23 11.53
CA GLY A 4 -2.80 -14.11 12.49
C GLY A 4 -1.34 -14.37 12.06
N PRO A 5 -0.86 -15.63 11.98
CA PRO A 5 0.48 -15.94 11.49
C PRO A 5 0.60 -15.83 9.96
N PHE A 6 -0.52 -15.70 9.23
CA PHE A 6 -0.55 -15.59 7.79
C PHE A 6 -0.41 -14.13 7.33
N LYS A 7 0.55 -13.86 6.45
CA LYS A 7 0.79 -12.53 5.87
C LYS A 7 0.56 -12.55 4.37
N LEU A 8 -0.30 -11.66 3.90
CA LEU A 8 -0.56 -11.46 2.48
C LEU A 8 -0.20 -10.04 2.05
N LYS A 9 0.52 -9.92 0.94
CA LYS A 9 0.87 -8.65 0.31
C LYS A 9 0.39 -8.66 -1.15
N LEU A 10 -0.57 -7.80 -1.46
CA LEU A 10 -1.01 -7.55 -2.84
C LEU A 10 -0.16 -6.43 -3.43
N GLN A 11 0.60 -6.72 -4.48
CA GLN A 11 1.45 -5.75 -5.14
C GLN A 11 1.31 -5.87 -6.67
N PHE A 12 1.22 -4.72 -7.33
CA PHE A 12 1.14 -4.60 -8.78
C PHE A 12 2.50 -4.16 -9.30
N ALA A 13 3.14 -4.98 -10.13
CA ALA A 13 4.44 -4.68 -10.71
C ALA A 13 4.32 -3.74 -11.91
N CYS A 14 5.34 -2.92 -12.12
CA CYS A 14 5.52 -2.13 -13.34
C CYS A 14 7.01 -1.98 -13.61
N GLY A 15 7.50 -2.70 -14.62
CA GLY A 15 8.95 -2.87 -14.86
C GLY A 15 9.63 -3.53 -13.65
N ASP A 16 10.74 -2.96 -13.21
CA ASP A 16 11.53 -3.45 -12.06
C ASP A 16 10.98 -3.00 -10.70
N GLY A 17 9.90 -2.21 -10.70
CA GLY A 17 9.27 -1.62 -9.51
C GLY A 17 7.86 -2.15 -9.24
N TYR A 18 7.23 -1.58 -8.20
CA TYR A 18 5.83 -1.87 -7.87
C TYR A 18 5.00 -0.60 -8.01
N ALA A 19 4.13 -0.56 -9.01
CA ALA A 19 3.17 0.52 -9.22
C ALA A 19 2.30 0.77 -7.99
N LEU A 20 1.79 -0.29 -7.37
CA LEU A 20 0.89 -0.20 -6.23
C LEU A 20 1.10 -1.37 -5.26
N GLY A 21 0.84 -1.11 -3.98
CA GLY A 21 0.93 -2.08 -2.89
C GLY A 21 0.55 -1.40 -1.58
N PRO A 22 0.62 -2.10 -0.43
CA PRO A 22 -0.05 -1.63 0.80
C PRO A 22 0.41 -0.23 1.22
N GLY A 23 1.73 -0.01 1.26
CA GLY A 23 2.27 1.29 1.65
C GLY A 23 2.03 2.43 0.66
N LYS A 24 1.80 2.13 -0.62
CA LYS A 24 1.42 3.14 -1.63
C LYS A 24 -0.08 3.46 -1.54
N ALA A 25 -0.92 2.45 -1.29
CA ALA A 25 -2.34 2.66 -1.01
C ALA A 25 -2.55 3.47 0.28
N ASP A 26 -1.81 3.15 1.35
CA ASP A 26 -1.84 3.93 2.60
C ASP A 26 -1.41 5.39 2.38
N LEU A 27 -0.42 5.62 1.50
CA LEU A 27 0.00 6.97 1.11
C LEU A 27 -1.10 7.71 0.34
N LEU A 28 -1.81 7.03 -0.56
CA LEU A 28 -2.94 7.63 -1.27
C LEU A 28 -4.07 7.99 -0.30
N ASP A 29 -4.47 7.11 0.63
CA ASP A 29 -5.45 7.43 1.67
C ASP A 29 -5.05 8.66 2.50
N ALA A 30 -3.78 8.70 2.93
CA ALA A 30 -3.26 9.82 3.70
C ALA A 30 -3.24 11.13 2.89
N ILE A 31 -2.92 11.09 1.59
CA ILE A 31 -3.01 12.28 0.74
C ILE A 31 -4.46 12.71 0.55
N HIS A 32 -5.40 11.77 0.41
CA HIS A 32 -6.82 12.07 0.28
C HIS A 32 -7.35 12.79 1.53
N HIS A 33 -6.94 12.32 2.71
CA HIS A 33 -7.33 12.91 3.99
C HIS A 33 -6.62 14.25 4.28
N ASP A 34 -5.30 14.30 4.10
CA ASP A 34 -4.46 15.42 4.53
C ASP A 34 -4.34 16.54 3.47
N GLY A 35 -4.64 16.25 2.21
CA GLY A 35 -4.48 17.19 1.08
C GLY A 35 -3.04 17.60 0.78
N SER A 36 -2.03 16.85 1.27
CA SER A 36 -0.61 17.18 1.13
C SER A 36 0.29 15.95 1.21
N ILE A 37 1.22 15.80 0.26
CA ILE A 37 2.26 14.76 0.30
C ILE A 37 3.13 14.89 1.56
N SER A 38 3.42 16.12 1.99
CA SER A 38 4.26 16.34 3.17
C SER A 38 3.55 15.93 4.46
N ALA A 39 2.23 16.17 4.56
CA ALA A 39 1.43 15.78 5.71
C ALA A 39 1.24 14.27 5.73
N ALA A 40 0.85 13.67 4.60
CA ALA A 40 0.73 12.24 4.44
C ALA A 40 2.03 11.49 4.79
N GLY A 41 3.18 12.02 4.36
CA GLY A 41 4.49 11.50 4.74
C GLY A 41 4.70 11.49 6.25
N ARG A 42 4.37 12.59 6.95
CA ARG A 42 4.46 12.67 8.42
C ARG A 42 3.49 11.70 9.10
N THR A 43 2.24 11.64 8.64
CA THR A 43 1.20 10.72 9.13
C THR A 43 1.68 9.27 9.09
N LEU A 44 2.42 8.90 8.03
CA LEU A 44 2.95 7.56 7.83
C LEU A 44 4.39 7.36 8.33
N GLY A 45 4.95 8.31 9.09
CA GLY A 45 6.29 8.20 9.67
C GLY A 45 7.42 8.13 8.62
N MET A 46 7.23 8.73 7.45
CA MET A 46 8.23 8.77 6.37
C MET A 46 8.66 10.19 6.01
N SER A 47 9.86 10.32 5.44
CA SER A 47 10.36 11.61 4.96
C SER A 47 9.55 12.11 3.76
N TYR A 48 9.46 13.43 3.60
CA TYR A 48 8.84 14.04 2.42
C TYR A 48 9.43 13.50 1.11
N ARG A 49 10.77 13.37 1.03
CA ARG A 49 11.44 12.81 -0.15
C ARG A 49 10.95 11.40 -0.48
N ARG A 50 10.76 10.55 0.54
CA ARG A 50 10.25 9.19 0.34
C ARG A 50 8.80 9.20 -0.14
N ALA A 51 7.93 9.99 0.47
CA ALA A 51 6.53 10.12 0.03
C ALA A 51 6.43 10.63 -1.42
N TRP A 52 7.23 11.65 -1.77
CA TRP A 52 7.27 12.18 -3.12
C TRP A 52 7.74 11.14 -4.15
N LEU A 53 8.79 10.38 -3.87
CA LEU A 53 9.28 9.33 -4.77
C LEU A 53 8.24 8.23 -5.03
N LEU A 54 7.47 7.86 -4.00
CA LEU A 54 6.39 6.88 -4.15
C LEU A 54 5.24 7.42 -5.01
N VAL A 55 4.91 8.71 -4.86
CA VAL A 55 3.91 9.39 -5.71
C VAL A 55 4.40 9.50 -7.16
N ASP A 56 5.66 9.88 -7.37
CA ASP A 56 6.26 9.95 -8.70
C ASP A 56 6.25 8.59 -9.38
N GLU A 57 6.62 7.52 -8.66
CA GLU A 57 6.57 6.15 -9.17
C GLU A 57 5.15 5.77 -9.60
N MET A 58 4.12 6.03 -8.76
CA MET A 58 2.72 5.77 -9.13
C MET A 58 2.31 6.52 -10.39
N ASN A 59 2.56 7.83 -10.45
CA ASN A 59 2.22 8.67 -11.60
C ASN A 59 2.90 8.26 -12.91
N ARG A 60 4.01 7.52 -12.84
CA ARG A 60 4.73 7.00 -14.01
C ARG A 60 4.32 5.58 -14.40
N CYS A 61 3.65 4.86 -13.50
CA CYS A 61 3.25 3.46 -13.74
C CYS A 61 1.82 3.33 -14.27
N PHE A 62 0.95 4.30 -13.97
CA PHE A 62 -0.42 4.34 -14.49
C PHE A 62 -0.49 5.21 -15.76
N ASP A 63 -1.49 4.92 -16.60
CA ASP A 63 -1.77 5.62 -17.85
C ASP A 63 -2.21 7.08 -17.62
N GLU A 64 -2.82 7.34 -16.48
CA GLU A 64 -3.11 8.69 -15.98
C GLU A 64 -2.41 8.96 -14.64
N ARG A 65 -2.21 10.24 -14.32
CA ARG A 65 -1.64 10.63 -13.03
C ARG A 65 -2.61 10.21 -11.92
N VAL A 66 -2.10 9.51 -10.92
CA VAL A 66 -2.83 9.10 -9.71
C VAL A 66 -2.96 10.28 -8.74
N VAL A 67 -1.91 11.10 -8.64
CA VAL A 67 -1.85 12.27 -7.74
C VAL A 67 -1.43 13.50 -8.53
N GLU A 68 -2.19 14.56 -8.37
CA GLU A 68 -1.91 15.87 -8.94
C GLU A 68 -1.53 16.87 -7.85
N THR A 69 -0.53 17.71 -8.14
CA THR A 69 0.01 18.71 -7.22
C THR A 69 -0.27 20.10 -7.77
N ALA A 70 -0.85 20.98 -6.95
CA ALA A 70 -1.06 22.36 -7.34
C ALA A 70 0.28 23.12 -7.34
N PRO A 71 0.62 23.88 -8.40
CA PRO A 71 1.77 24.78 -8.37
C PRO A 71 1.55 25.90 -7.34
N GLY A 72 2.51 26.10 -6.44
CA GLY A 72 2.55 27.24 -5.52
C GLY A 72 2.66 26.82 -4.06
N GLY A 73 3.88 26.91 -3.49
CA GLY A 73 4.22 26.52 -2.12
C GLY A 73 3.64 27.38 -0.99
N GLY A 74 2.41 27.88 -1.12
CA GLY A 74 1.68 28.60 -0.09
C GLY A 74 0.58 27.76 0.56
N ARG A 75 -0.23 28.39 1.44
CA ARG A 75 -1.37 27.79 2.17
C ARG A 75 -2.48 27.16 1.30
N LYS A 76 -2.37 27.26 -0.03
CA LYS A 76 -3.26 26.66 -1.06
C LYS A 76 -2.54 25.66 -2.00
N GLY A 77 -1.23 25.44 -1.81
CA GLY A 77 -0.45 24.42 -2.51
C GLY A 77 -0.63 23.08 -1.82
N GLY A 78 -1.23 22.13 -2.52
CA GLY A 78 -1.55 20.83 -1.98
C GLY A 78 -1.36 19.71 -3.01
N ALA A 79 -1.62 18.49 -2.56
CA ALA A 79 -1.70 17.32 -3.40
C ALA A 79 -3.08 16.69 -3.20
N ARG A 80 -3.69 16.26 -4.30
CA ARG A 80 -4.96 15.52 -4.28
C ARG A 80 -4.85 14.34 -5.22
N LEU A 81 -5.64 13.30 -4.95
CA LEU A 81 -5.83 12.24 -5.92
C LEU A 81 -6.65 12.82 -7.08
N THR A 82 -6.34 12.38 -8.29
CA THR A 82 -7.23 12.54 -9.43
C THR A 82 -8.43 11.61 -9.28
N ASP A 83 -9.44 11.77 -10.14
CA ASP A 83 -10.57 10.82 -10.18
C ASP A 83 -10.10 9.39 -10.47
N VAL A 84 -9.12 9.23 -11.36
CA VAL A 84 -8.47 7.92 -11.63
C VAL A 84 -7.72 7.41 -10.39
N GLY A 85 -7.03 8.28 -9.67
CA GLY A 85 -6.34 7.89 -8.44
C GLY A 85 -7.29 7.42 -7.34
N LEU A 86 -8.47 8.05 -7.21
CA LEU A 86 -9.53 7.61 -6.31
C LEU A 86 -10.07 6.24 -6.70
N ALA A 87 -10.31 6.02 -8.00
CA ALA A 87 -10.78 4.72 -8.52
C ALA A 87 -9.75 3.60 -8.25
N ILE A 88 -8.47 3.83 -8.58
CA ILE A 88 -7.38 2.88 -8.32
C ILE A 88 -7.28 2.52 -6.83
N LEU A 89 -7.39 3.52 -5.94
CA LEU A 89 -7.35 3.28 -4.50
C LEU A 89 -8.56 2.44 -4.05
N ALA A 90 -9.76 2.77 -4.54
CA ALA A 90 -10.97 2.02 -4.23
C ALA A 90 -10.87 0.56 -4.68
N ASP A 91 -10.43 0.31 -5.91
CA ASP A 91 -10.23 -1.03 -6.46
C ASP A 91 -9.19 -1.82 -5.66
N TYR A 92 -8.09 -1.17 -5.26
CA TYR A 92 -7.08 -1.81 -4.41
C TYR A 92 -7.67 -2.24 -3.06
N ARG A 93 -8.44 -1.37 -2.40
CA ARG A 93 -9.09 -1.67 -1.12
C ARG A 93 -10.19 -2.72 -1.26
N GLU A 94 -10.84 -2.81 -2.41
CA GLU A 94 -11.75 -3.92 -2.73
C GLU A 94 -11.01 -5.25 -2.85
N LEU A 95 -9.90 -5.29 -3.60
CA LEU A 95 -9.08 -6.48 -3.72
C LEU A 95 -8.47 -6.92 -2.39
N GLU A 96 -8.07 -5.99 -1.53
CA GLU A 96 -7.63 -6.31 -0.16
C GLU A 96 -8.75 -6.97 0.66
N ARG A 97 -9.98 -6.47 0.58
CA ARG A 97 -11.13 -7.08 1.25
C ARG A 97 -11.42 -8.48 0.70
N ALA A 98 -11.45 -8.63 -0.62
CA ALA A 98 -11.67 -9.93 -1.25
C ALA A 98 -10.57 -10.95 -0.90
N ALA A 99 -9.32 -10.50 -0.84
CA ALA A 99 -8.20 -11.37 -0.48
C ALA A 99 -8.18 -11.75 1.02
N ALA A 100 -8.81 -10.96 1.89
CA ALA A 100 -8.94 -11.30 3.30
C ALA A 100 -9.78 -12.58 3.51
N GLU A 101 -10.69 -12.91 2.58
CA GLU A 101 -11.46 -14.16 2.59
C GLU A 101 -10.57 -15.41 2.50
N LEU A 102 -9.31 -15.29 2.04
CA LEU A 102 -8.36 -16.40 2.06
C LEU A 102 -8.06 -16.90 3.49
N ALA A 103 -8.20 -16.05 4.51
CA ALA A 103 -8.08 -16.50 5.90
C ALA A 103 -9.26 -17.38 6.36
N ALA A 104 -10.42 -17.28 5.70
CA ALA A 104 -11.55 -18.17 5.96
C ALA A 104 -11.48 -19.48 5.17
N HIS A 105 -10.51 -19.63 4.24
CA HIS A 105 -10.40 -20.84 3.44
C HIS A 105 -9.92 -22.03 4.30
N PRO A 106 -10.55 -23.23 4.24
CA PRO A 106 -10.18 -24.36 5.12
C PRO A 106 -8.71 -24.80 5.04
N ALA A 107 -8.02 -24.52 3.94
CA ALA A 107 -6.58 -24.78 3.86
C ALA A 107 -5.73 -23.86 4.76
N HIS A 108 -6.17 -22.62 4.98
CA HIS A 108 -5.53 -21.70 5.93
C HIS A 108 -5.52 -22.30 7.34
N ASP A 109 -6.65 -22.83 7.80
CA ASP A 109 -6.76 -23.44 9.13
C ASP A 109 -5.88 -24.67 9.26
N ARG A 110 -5.88 -25.55 8.26
CA ARG A 110 -5.04 -26.75 8.26
C ARG A 110 -3.55 -26.44 8.25
N LEU A 111 -3.12 -25.35 7.61
CA LEU A 111 -1.72 -24.90 7.61
C LEU A 111 -1.36 -24.28 8.97
N THR A 112 -2.20 -23.39 9.48
CA THR A 112 -1.99 -22.70 10.74
C THR A 112 -1.96 -23.67 11.92
N ALA A 113 -2.83 -24.69 11.95
CA ALA A 113 -2.84 -25.73 12.97
C ALA A 113 -1.59 -26.63 12.99
N ARG A 114 -0.73 -26.56 11.97
CA ARG A 114 0.55 -27.31 11.90
C ARG A 114 1.76 -26.46 12.30
N LEU A 115 1.58 -25.16 12.55
CA LEU A 115 2.66 -24.29 12.96
C LEU A 115 3.04 -24.56 14.43
N LEU A 116 4.34 -24.48 14.71
CA LEU A 116 4.85 -24.44 16.07
C LEU A 116 4.88 -22.99 16.56
N ASP A 117 4.78 -22.78 17.87
CA ASP A 117 4.94 -21.46 18.48
C ASP A 117 6.37 -20.92 18.32
N TRP A 118 7.36 -21.83 18.17
CA TRP A 118 8.77 -21.49 17.97
C TRP A 118 9.46 -22.50 17.03
N PRO A 119 10.37 -22.07 16.13
CA PRO A 119 11.11 -22.97 15.26
C PRO A 119 12.04 -23.89 16.04
N THR A 120 12.08 -25.18 15.69
CA THR A 120 13.02 -26.14 16.27
C THR A 120 14.46 -25.84 15.87
N THR A 121 15.42 -26.16 16.75
CA THR A 121 16.86 -26.09 16.43
C THR A 121 17.18 -26.94 15.19
N PRO A 122 17.98 -26.45 14.23
CA PRO A 122 18.45 -27.27 13.11
C PRO A 122 19.14 -28.54 13.63
N ARG A 123 18.76 -29.71 13.11
CA ARG A 123 19.49 -30.95 13.42
C ARG A 123 20.89 -30.81 12.84
N GLN A 124 21.91 -30.75 13.69
CA GLN A 124 23.29 -30.90 13.25
C GLN A 124 23.49 -32.36 12.83
N GLY A 125 23.92 -32.57 11.59
CA GLY A 125 24.26 -33.88 11.04
C GLY A 125 25.65 -34.34 11.49
#